data_AF-A0A285GYP8-F1
#
_entry.id   AF-A0A285GYP8-F1
#
_cell.length_a   1.000
_cell.length_b   1.000
_cell.length_c   1.000
_cell.angle_alpha   90.00
_cell.angle_beta   90.00
_cell.angle_gamma   90.00
#
_symmetry.space_group_name_H-M   'P 1'
#
loop_
_entity.id
_entity.type
_entity.pdbx_description
1 polymer ?
#
loop_
_entity_poly.entity_id
_entity_poly.type
_entity_poly.pdbx_seq_one_letter_code
_entity_poly.pdbx_strand_id
1 'polypeptide(L)'
;MNSNIYNGIIYLERKDVITISRLENLFKNIKEKDANDLCFEVRHKVLEIPRQLYFQSVSKYDNPLSEEAVQYIVEEYLDWKDDHGLVGMIRVNDNKEKDLVELDAAVRYVVNCEDSTCKKCQ
;
A
#
# COMPACT_ATOMS: atom_id res chain seq x y z
N MET A 1 11.47 -32.19 -3.91
CA MET A 1 11.88 -31.89 -5.31
C MET A 1 12.02 -33.23 -6.00
N ASN A 2 11.16 -33.54 -6.97
CA ASN A 2 11.24 -34.82 -7.69
C ASN A 2 11.74 -34.54 -9.10
N SER A 3 12.97 -34.95 -9.37
CA SER A 3 13.59 -34.91 -10.69
C SER A 3 13.35 -36.24 -11.40
N ASN A 4 12.73 -36.23 -12.58
CA ASN A 4 12.71 -37.38 -13.48
C ASN A 4 13.70 -37.15 -14.62
N ILE A 5 14.58 -38.11 -14.86
CA ILE A 5 15.62 -38.07 -15.89
C ILE A 5 15.12 -38.87 -17.10
N TYR A 6 14.93 -38.19 -18.23
CA TYR A 6 14.85 -38.82 -19.55
C TYR A 6 15.84 -38.13 -20.48
N ASN A 7 16.77 -38.89 -21.05
CA ASN A 7 17.72 -38.44 -22.08
C ASN A 7 18.53 -37.17 -21.75
N GLY A 8 19.02 -37.05 -20.50
CA GLY A 8 20.07 -36.08 -20.16
C GLY A 8 19.67 -34.60 -20.19
N ILE A 9 18.38 -34.28 -20.35
CA ILE A 9 17.86 -32.91 -20.24
C ILE A 9 17.12 -32.80 -18.90
N ILE A 10 17.66 -31.95 -18.01
CA ILE A 10 16.95 -31.57 -16.78
C ILE A 10 15.87 -30.57 -17.18
N TYR A 11 14.61 -31.01 -17.20
CA TYR A 11 13.47 -30.11 -17.30
C TYR A 11 13.17 -29.55 -15.90
N LEU A 12 13.47 -28.28 -15.68
CA LEU A 12 12.92 -27.53 -14.56
C LEU A 12 11.47 -27.19 -14.93
N GLU A 13 10.49 -27.97 -14.46
CA GLU A 13 9.09 -27.57 -14.56
C GLU A 13 8.89 -26.28 -13.76
N ARG A 14 8.65 -25.17 -14.48
CA ARG A 14 8.28 -23.88 -13.89
C ARG A 14 6.96 -24.04 -13.15
N LYS A 15 6.96 -23.79 -11.83
CA LYS A 15 5.75 -23.65 -11.00
C LYS A 15 4.87 -22.44 -11.39
N ASP A 16 5.32 -21.62 -12.33
CA ASP A 16 4.69 -20.35 -12.69
C ASP A 16 3.41 -20.49 -13.55
N VAL A 17 3.22 -21.62 -14.23
CA VAL A 17 2.12 -21.79 -15.21
C VAL A 17 0.75 -22.03 -14.52
N ILE A 18 0.74 -22.68 -13.36
CA ILE A 18 -0.51 -23.04 -12.64
C ILE A 18 -1.11 -21.82 -11.92
N THR A 19 -0.27 -20.88 -11.47
CA THR A 19 -0.71 -19.70 -10.71
C THR A 19 -1.37 -18.65 -11.62
N ILE A 20 -0.87 -18.51 -12.86
CA ILE A 20 -1.40 -17.57 -13.86
C ILE A 20 -2.85 -17.95 -14.25
N SER A 21 -3.12 -19.22 -14.52
CA SER A 21 -4.46 -19.69 -14.94
C SER A 21 -5.53 -19.50 -13.85
N ARG A 22 -5.15 -19.50 -12.57
CA ARG A 22 -6.07 -19.27 -11.45
C ARG A 22 -6.48 -17.79 -11.34
N LEU A 23 -5.56 -16.86 -11.61
CA LEU A 23 -5.85 -15.43 -11.59
C LEU A 23 -6.65 -15.00 -12.83
N GLU A 24 -6.45 -15.62 -13.98
CA GLU A 24 -7.25 -15.34 -15.19
C GLU A 24 -8.75 -15.54 -14.95
N ASN A 25 -9.13 -16.63 -14.26
CA ASN A 25 -10.53 -16.87 -13.91
C ASN A 25 -11.05 -15.81 -12.94
N LEU A 26 -10.25 -15.34 -11.98
CA LEU A 26 -10.63 -14.22 -11.11
C LEU A 26 -10.84 -12.95 -11.95
N PHE A 27 -9.87 -12.57 -12.78
CA PHE A 27 -9.91 -11.34 -13.56
C PHE A 27 -11.09 -11.28 -14.53
N LYS A 28 -11.45 -12.40 -15.17
CA LYS A 28 -12.64 -12.51 -16.03
C LYS A 28 -13.96 -12.23 -15.29
N ASN A 29 -13.96 -12.36 -13.96
CA ASN A 29 -15.14 -12.16 -13.11
C ASN A 29 -15.09 -10.85 -12.29
N ILE A 30 -14.01 -10.07 -12.40
CA ILE A 30 -13.97 -8.72 -11.81
C ILE A 30 -14.90 -7.81 -12.61
N LYS A 31 -15.81 -7.14 -11.90
CA LYS A 31 -16.63 -6.07 -12.46
C LYS A 31 -16.10 -4.74 -11.93
N GLU A 32 -15.49 -3.97 -12.82
CA GLU A 32 -15.12 -2.59 -12.53
C GLU A 32 -16.35 -1.68 -12.69
N LYS A 33 -16.47 -0.68 -11.82
CA LYS A 33 -17.48 0.37 -11.92
C LYS A 33 -16.81 1.70 -11.70
N ASP A 34 -17.26 2.73 -12.41
CA ASP A 34 -16.81 4.08 -12.16
C ASP A 34 -17.35 4.57 -10.82
N ALA A 35 -16.47 5.18 -10.02
CA ALA A 35 -16.84 5.86 -8.79
C ALA A 35 -17.15 7.33 -9.10
N ASN A 36 -18.16 7.59 -9.94
CA ASN A 36 -18.53 8.96 -10.35
C ASN A 36 -19.28 9.74 -9.26
N ASP A 37 -19.67 9.06 -8.17
CA ASP A 37 -20.48 9.64 -7.10
C ASP A 37 -19.66 10.44 -6.08
N LEU A 38 -18.32 10.29 -6.07
CA LEU A 38 -17.44 10.91 -5.09
C LEU A 38 -16.15 11.40 -5.74
N CYS A 39 -15.78 12.63 -5.41
CA CYS A 39 -14.47 13.16 -5.72
C CYS A 39 -13.58 13.06 -4.49
N PHE A 40 -12.31 12.68 -4.72
CA PHE A 40 -11.32 12.58 -3.67
C PHE A 40 -10.20 13.57 -3.93
N GLU A 41 -9.91 14.39 -2.93
CA GLU A 41 -8.64 15.12 -2.88
C GLU A 41 -7.62 14.22 -2.18
N VAL A 42 -6.45 14.02 -2.80
CA VAL A 42 -5.34 13.28 -2.20
C VAL A 42 -4.32 14.28 -1.70
N ARG A 43 -4.03 14.22 -0.40
CA ARG A 43 -2.96 15.03 0.23
C ARG A 43 -1.87 14.12 0.75
N HIS A 44 -0.63 14.51 0.51
CA HIS A 44 0.52 13.86 1.13
C HIS A 44 0.76 14.45 2.52
N LYS A 45 0.89 13.57 3.51
CA LYS A 45 1.34 13.94 4.86
C LYS A 45 2.67 13.24 5.13
N VAL A 46 3.73 14.02 5.24
CA VAL A 46 5.06 13.55 5.64
C VAL A 46 5.18 13.69 7.15
N LEU A 47 5.31 12.57 7.85
CA LEU A 47 5.48 12.50 9.30
C LEU A 47 6.92 12.08 9.60
N GLU A 48 7.68 12.95 10.25
CA GLU A 48 9.01 12.63 10.76
C GLU A 48 8.90 12.27 12.25
N ILE A 49 9.20 11.03 12.60
CA ILE A 49 8.99 10.49 13.95
C ILE A 49 10.36 10.10 14.52
N PRO A 50 10.71 10.52 15.75
CA PRO A 50 11.90 10.02 16.44
C PRO A 50 11.91 8.50 16.45
N ARG A 51 12.98 7.90 15.94
CA ARG A 51 13.05 6.47 15.65
C ARG A 51 12.73 5.63 16.88
N GLN A 52 13.31 5.97 18.02
CA GLN A 52 13.04 5.26 19.28
C GLN A 52 11.55 5.27 19.65
N LEU A 53 10.87 6.42 19.51
CA LEU A 53 9.45 6.54 19.84
C LEU A 53 8.59 5.75 18.86
N TYR A 54 8.93 5.76 17.57
CA TYR A 54 8.26 4.94 16.56
C TYR A 54 8.28 3.45 16.95
N PHE A 55 9.48 2.87 17.13
CA PHE A 55 9.62 1.45 17.44
C PHE A 55 8.99 1.05 18.78
N GLN A 56 8.95 1.95 19.77
CA GLN A 56 8.22 1.71 21.01
C GLN A 56 6.70 1.64 20.78
N SER A 57 6.17 2.54 19.95
CA SER A 57 4.74 2.68 19.68
C SER A 57 4.16 1.50 18.87
N VAL A 58 4.99 0.84 18.06
CA VAL A 58 4.61 -0.35 17.27
C VAL A 58 5.29 -1.64 17.77
N SER A 59 5.72 -1.67 19.03
CA SER A 59 6.44 -2.83 19.60
C SER A 59 5.62 -4.13 19.65
N LYS A 60 4.29 -4.05 19.51
CA LYS A 60 3.39 -5.21 19.42
C LYS A 60 3.40 -5.93 18.07
N TYR A 61 3.95 -5.30 17.02
CA TYR A 61 4.00 -5.87 15.67
C TYR A 61 5.31 -6.62 15.45
N ASP A 62 5.24 -7.82 14.87
CA ASP A 62 6.42 -8.66 14.57
C ASP A 62 7.43 -7.95 13.67
N ASN A 63 6.93 -7.17 12.70
CA ASN A 63 7.71 -6.26 11.89
C ASN A 63 7.21 -4.82 12.08
N PRO A 64 7.94 -3.98 12.83
CA PRO A 64 7.59 -2.58 13.05
C PRO A 64 7.50 -1.72 11.78
N LEU A 65 8.08 -2.15 10.67
CA LEU A 65 8.03 -1.45 9.36
C LEU A 65 7.10 -2.15 8.37
N SER A 66 6.26 -3.07 8.83
CA SER A 66 5.20 -3.68 8.01
C SER A 66 4.13 -2.65 7.64
N GLU A 67 3.40 -2.92 6.56
CA GLU A 67 2.24 -2.13 6.13
C GLU A 67 1.25 -1.90 7.27
N GLU A 68 0.94 -2.95 8.03
CA GLU A 68 0.02 -2.88 9.17
C GLU A 68 0.51 -1.93 10.27
N ALA A 69 1.80 -2.01 10.63
CA ALA A 69 2.38 -1.17 11.67
C ALA A 69 2.45 0.30 11.25
N VAL A 70 2.83 0.58 10.00
CA VAL A 70 2.92 1.96 9.49
C VAL A 70 1.54 2.57 9.31
N GLN A 71 0.57 1.78 8.85
CA GLN A 71 -0.83 2.22 8.70
C GLN A 71 -1.42 2.58 10.06
N TYR A 72 -1.22 1.73 11.08
CA TYR A 72 -1.66 2.02 12.45
C TYR A 72 -1.15 3.37 12.96
N ILE A 73 0.14 3.69 12.77
CA ILE A 73 0.68 4.98 13.23
C ILE A 73 0.03 6.16 12.52
N VAL A 74 -0.20 6.06 11.20
CA VAL A 74 -0.84 7.14 10.44
C VAL A 74 -2.30 7.29 10.84
N GLU A 75 -3.04 6.21 11.00
CA GLU A 75 -4.45 6.22 11.45
C GLU A 75 -4.58 6.85 12.84
N GLU A 76 -3.78 6.42 13.81
CA GLU A 76 -3.78 6.99 15.17
C GLU A 76 -3.40 8.48 15.16
N TYR A 77 -2.48 8.89 14.28
CA TYR A 77 -2.14 10.30 14.10
C TYR A 77 -3.31 11.13 13.53
N LEU A 78 -4.04 10.60 12.55
CA LEU A 78 -5.20 11.26 11.97
C LEU A 78 -6.35 11.35 13.00
N ASP A 79 -6.62 10.26 13.72
CA ASP A 79 -7.62 10.23 14.79
C ASP A 79 -7.29 11.24 15.89
N TRP A 80 -6.03 11.32 16.33
CA TRP A 80 -5.59 12.33 17.30
C TRP A 80 -5.77 13.77 16.79
N LYS A 81 -5.69 13.99 15.47
CA LYS A 81 -5.93 15.29 14.84
C LYS A 81 -7.41 15.59 14.58
N ASP A 82 -8.32 14.67 14.86
CA ASP A 82 -9.72 14.73 14.41
C ASP A 82 -9.81 14.92 12.88
N ASP A 83 -8.90 14.25 12.16
CA ASP A 83 -8.73 14.35 10.72
C ASP A 83 -9.37 13.13 10.05
N HIS A 84 -10.53 13.31 9.44
CA HIS A 84 -11.32 12.21 8.82
C HIS A 84 -10.78 11.72 7.47
N GLY A 85 -9.49 11.91 7.20
CA GLY A 85 -8.84 11.42 5.99
C GLY A 85 -8.74 9.89 5.96
N LEU A 86 -8.93 9.30 4.79
CA LEU A 86 -8.76 7.86 4.58
C LEU A 86 -7.35 7.55 4.12
N VAL A 87 -6.63 6.78 4.92
CA VAL A 87 -5.26 6.34 4.61
C VAL A 87 -5.26 5.52 3.31
N GLY A 88 -4.30 5.84 2.44
CA GLY A 88 -3.97 5.11 1.24
C GLY A 88 -2.60 4.46 1.37
N MET A 89 -1.80 4.53 0.31
CA MET A 89 -0.45 4.00 0.32
C MET A 89 0.46 4.85 1.22
N ILE A 90 1.31 4.18 2.00
CA ILE A 90 2.33 4.81 2.84
C ILE A 90 3.69 4.33 2.36
N ARG A 91 4.59 5.29 2.08
CA ARG A 91 6.01 5.00 1.89
C ARG A 91 6.72 5.19 3.23
N VAL A 92 7.47 4.17 3.64
CA VAL A 92 8.32 4.20 4.84
C VAL A 92 9.77 4.46 4.48
N ASN A 93 10.47 5.26 5.28
CA ASN A 93 11.92 5.41 5.23
C ASN A 93 12.52 5.41 6.64
N ASP A 94 13.26 4.34 6.99
CA ASP A 94 14.01 4.24 8.25
C ASP A 94 15.37 4.94 8.11
N ASN A 95 15.42 6.23 8.45
CA ASN A 95 16.62 7.03 8.39
C ASN A 95 17.44 6.92 9.69
N LYS A 96 18.26 5.88 9.76
CA LYS A 96 19.13 5.61 10.92
C LYS A 96 20.16 6.70 11.20
N GLU A 97 20.62 7.41 10.18
CA GLU A 97 21.63 8.47 10.35
C GLU A 97 21.06 9.71 11.04
N LYS A 98 19.78 10.02 10.76
CA LYS A 98 19.07 11.14 11.38
C LYS A 98 18.28 10.73 12.63
N ASP A 99 18.31 9.45 13.00
CA ASP A 99 17.50 8.86 14.07
C ASP A 99 15.99 9.12 13.91
N LEU A 100 15.49 8.99 12.68
CA LEU A 100 14.09 9.25 12.32
C LEU A 100 13.49 8.10 11.50
N VAL A 101 12.20 7.87 11.68
CA VAL A 101 11.35 7.16 10.71
C VAL A 101 10.47 8.20 10.03
N GLU A 102 10.53 8.24 8.70
CA GLU A 102 9.68 9.10 7.88
C GLU A 102 8.55 8.26 7.26
N LEU A 103 7.32 8.72 7.46
CA LEU A 103 6.12 8.16 6.85
C LEU A 103 5.54 9.18 5.87
N ASP A 104 5.57 8.88 4.58
CA ASP A 104 4.91 9.68 3.54
C ASP A 104 3.59 8.99 3.15
N ALA A 105 2.50 9.49 3.75
CA ALA A 105 1.18 8.91 3.62
C ALA A 105 0.35 9.68 2.60
N ALA A 106 -0.19 8.97 1.59
CA ALA A 106 -1.26 9.47 0.76
C ALA A 106 -2.59 9.35 1.51
N VAL A 107 -3.23 10.48 1.81
CA VAL A 107 -4.50 10.53 2.55
C VAL A 107 -5.59 11.10 1.64
N ARG A 108 -6.70 10.38 1.52
CA ARG A 108 -7.84 10.73 0.66
C ARG A 108 -8.93 11.41 1.46
N TYR A 109 -9.46 12.50 0.93
CA TYR A 109 -10.55 13.26 1.50
C TYR A 109 -11.71 13.28 0.54
N VAL A 110 -12.91 12.94 1.02
CA VAL A 110 -14.13 13.16 0.24
C VAL A 110 -14.34 14.66 0.09
N VAL A 111 -14.44 15.12 -1.15
CA VAL A 111 -14.73 16.52 -1.48
C VAL A 111 -15.94 16.59 -2.39
N ASN A 112 -16.60 17.75 -2.40
CA ASN A 112 -17.61 18.03 -3.42
C ASN A 112 -16.92 18.02 -4.79
N CYS A 113 -17.50 17.31 -5.74
CA CYS A 113 -17.03 17.35 -7.11
C CYS A 113 -17.21 18.76 -7.67
N GLU A 114 -16.13 19.51 -7.81
CA GLU A 114 -16.08 20.63 -8.74
C GLU A 114 -15.92 20.07 -10.16
N ASP A 115 -16.55 20.73 -11.14
CA ASP A 115 -16.33 20.37 -12.55
C ASP A 115 -14.83 20.43 -12.87
N SER A 116 -14.31 19.34 -13.44
CA SER A 116 -12.92 19.27 -13.91
C SER A 116 -12.55 20.51 -14.71
N THR A 117 -11.57 21.26 -14.23
CA THR A 117 -11.00 22.41 -14.97
C THR A 117 -10.09 21.96 -16.11
N CYS A 118 -9.69 20.67 -16.18
CA CYS A 118 -8.89 20.14 -17.27
C CYS A 118 -9.77 19.68 -18.44
N LYS A 119 -10.04 20.60 -19.38
CA LYS A 119 -10.79 20.30 -20.62
C LYS A 119 -10.05 19.42 -21.65
N LYS A 120 -8.81 18.98 -21.38
CA LYS A 120 -7.95 18.27 -22.35
C LYS A 120 -7.12 17.12 -21.76
N CYS A 121 -7.57 16.54 -20.66
CA CYS A 121 -6.98 15.33 -20.11
C CYS A 121 -7.80 14.13 -20.65
N GLN A 122 -7.64 13.80 -21.93
CA GLN A 122 -8.17 12.59 -22.58
C GLN A 122 -7.06 11.94 -23.40
#